data_AF-A0A4P2PY41-F1
#
_entry.id   AF-A0A4P2PY41-F1
#
_cell.length_a   1.000
_cell.length_b   1.000
_cell.length_c   1.000
_cell.angle_alpha   90.00
_cell.angle_beta   90.00
_cell.angle_gamma   90.00
#
_symmetry.space_group_name_H-M   'P 1'
#
loop_
_entity.id
_entity.type
_entity.pdbx_description
1 polymer ?
#
loop_
_entity_poly.entity_id
_entity_poly.type
_entity_poly.pdbx_seq_one_letter_code
_entity_poly.pdbx_strand_id
1 'polypeptide(L)'
;MASDKARFFAERAEYLATMFLTRHPDVSVERPSHDYGIDLLVSVKSSERSAELFGVVVKGDIEVEKTLLSDRSRVRATVATALRKQVEHATFPIGVLIFDMRTDEGYFGWVLQPRVAGSVSPGLTLQSSIDVAALDEERLEHVVADVQAWYNARLRRRRALG
;
A
#
# COMPACT_ATOMS: atom_id res chain seq x y z
N MET A 1 -16.76 21.09 3.94
CA MET A 1 -17.02 20.39 2.67
C MET A 1 -15.69 20.32 1.94
N ALA A 2 -15.20 19.13 1.60
CA ALA A 2 -14.06 19.03 0.69
C ALA A 2 -14.45 19.71 -0.62
N SER A 3 -13.58 20.58 -1.16
CA SER A 3 -13.79 21.23 -2.45
C SER A 3 -14.01 20.16 -3.53
N ASP A 4 -14.88 20.41 -4.52
CA ASP A 4 -15.07 19.52 -5.68
C ASP A 4 -13.74 19.11 -6.34
N LYS A 5 -12.74 20.00 -6.28
CA LYS A 5 -11.38 19.74 -6.74
C LYS A 5 -10.67 18.62 -5.97
N ALA A 6 -10.80 18.59 -4.65
CA ALA A 6 -10.17 17.56 -3.81
C ALA A 6 -10.79 16.18 -4.07
N ARG A 7 -12.12 16.14 -4.27
CA ARG A 7 -12.82 14.91 -4.67
C ARG A 7 -12.36 14.41 -6.04
N PHE A 8 -12.25 15.31 -7.02
CA PHE A 8 -11.75 14.99 -8.36
C PHE A 8 -10.33 14.40 -8.33
N PHE A 9 -9.42 14.97 -7.53
CA PHE A 9 -8.06 14.43 -7.39
C PHE A 9 -8.01 13.08 -6.68
N ALA A 10 -8.83 12.87 -5.66
CA ALA A 10 -8.92 11.57 -5.01
C ALA A 10 -9.37 10.48 -6.01
N GLU A 11 -10.41 10.76 -6.79
CA GLU A 11 -10.93 9.83 -7.78
C GLU A 11 -9.90 9.54 -8.88
N ARG A 12 -9.25 10.58 -9.43
CA ARG A 12 -8.19 10.41 -10.44
C ARG A 12 -7.00 9.61 -9.91
N ALA A 13 -6.55 9.89 -8.69
CA ALA A 13 -5.44 9.16 -8.07
C ALA A 13 -5.78 7.68 -7.89
N GLU A 14 -7.03 7.35 -7.56
CA GLU A 14 -7.47 5.96 -7.41
C GLU A 14 -7.53 5.21 -8.75
N TYR A 15 -7.93 5.87 -9.84
CA TYR A 15 -7.84 5.29 -11.18
C TYR A 15 -6.39 5.02 -11.59
N LEU A 16 -5.46 5.95 -11.30
CA LEU A 16 -4.04 5.75 -11.56
C LEU A 16 -3.50 4.58 -10.72
N ALA A 17 -3.82 4.53 -9.43
CA ALA A 17 -3.45 3.43 -8.54
C ALA A 17 -3.89 2.08 -9.12
N THR A 18 -5.15 1.98 -9.52
CA THR A 18 -5.71 0.77 -10.12
C THR A 18 -4.97 0.39 -11.39
N MET A 19 -4.77 1.35 -12.32
CA MET A 19 -4.05 1.12 -13.57
C MET A 19 -2.61 0.65 -13.34
N PHE A 20 -1.87 1.24 -12.39
CA PHE A 20 -0.50 0.84 -12.10
C PHE A 20 -0.42 -0.55 -11.47
N LEU A 21 -1.26 -0.81 -10.45
CA LEU A 21 -1.27 -2.09 -9.74
C LEU A 21 -1.63 -3.27 -10.68
N THR A 22 -2.57 -3.07 -11.60
CA THR A 22 -3.01 -4.11 -12.54
C THR A 22 -2.05 -4.35 -13.71
N ARG A 23 -0.91 -3.64 -13.77
CA ARG A 23 0.17 -3.99 -14.71
C ARG A 23 0.85 -5.30 -14.35
N HIS A 24 0.83 -5.69 -13.07
CA HIS A 24 1.34 -6.98 -12.65
C HIS A 24 0.30 -8.07 -12.94
N PRO A 25 0.65 -9.14 -13.70
CA PRO A 25 -0.33 -10.10 -14.20
C PRO A 25 -1.04 -10.92 -13.12
N ASP A 26 -0.42 -11.06 -11.94
CA ASP A 26 -0.98 -11.76 -10.79
C ASP A 26 -1.75 -10.85 -9.82
N VAL A 27 -1.92 -9.57 -10.14
CA VAL A 27 -2.59 -8.61 -9.26
C VAL A 27 -4.00 -8.34 -9.74
N SER A 28 -4.96 -8.42 -8.82
CA SER A 28 -6.31 -7.88 -8.99
C SER A 28 -6.62 -6.87 -7.90
N VAL A 29 -7.36 -5.81 -8.25
CA VAL A 29 -7.68 -4.69 -7.37
C VAL A 29 -9.19 -4.58 -7.24
N GLU A 30 -9.67 -4.41 -6.01
CA GLU A 30 -11.07 -4.12 -5.73
C GLU A 30 -11.22 -2.99 -4.71
N ARG A 31 -12.35 -2.29 -4.77
CA ARG A 31 -12.76 -1.38 -3.71
C ARG A 31 -13.36 -2.19 -2.56
N PRO A 32 -12.91 -2.00 -1.31
CA PRO A 32 -13.52 -2.69 -0.18
C PRO A 32 -15.01 -2.34 -0.06
N SER A 33 -15.85 -3.33 0.28
CA SER A 33 -17.29 -3.11 0.46
C SER A 33 -17.63 -2.36 1.76
N HIS A 34 -16.68 -2.24 2.68
CA HIS A 34 -16.80 -1.52 3.94
C HIS A 34 -15.58 -0.63 4.13
N ASP A 35 -15.73 0.47 4.87
CA ASP A 35 -14.61 1.34 5.22
C ASP A 35 -13.73 0.66 6.28
N TYR A 36 -12.64 0.06 5.81
CA TYR A 36 -11.57 -0.51 6.65
C TYR A 36 -10.39 0.45 6.82
N GLY A 37 -10.55 1.73 6.46
CA GLY A 37 -9.42 2.66 6.41
C GLY A 37 -8.43 2.31 5.30
N ILE A 38 -8.86 1.68 4.21
CA ILE A 38 -8.08 1.52 2.98
C ILE A 38 -8.97 1.86 1.79
N ASP A 39 -8.38 2.40 0.73
CA ASP A 39 -9.11 2.81 -0.47
C ASP A 39 -9.21 1.64 -1.47
N LEU A 40 -8.16 0.81 -1.52
CA LEU A 40 -8.07 -0.36 -2.39
C LEU A 40 -7.64 -1.60 -1.60
N LEU A 41 -8.30 -2.72 -1.89
CA LEU A 41 -7.86 -4.06 -1.48
C LEU A 41 -7.23 -4.74 -2.69
N VAL A 42 -5.99 -5.18 -2.52
CA VAL A 42 -5.20 -5.77 -3.60
C VAL A 42 -4.97 -7.24 -3.30
N SER A 43 -5.35 -8.08 -4.26
CA SER A 43 -5.17 -9.53 -4.23
C SER A 43 -4.03 -9.92 -5.15
N VAL A 44 -3.09 -10.68 -4.62
CA VAL A 44 -2.02 -11.35 -5.36
C VAL A 44 -2.40 -12.82 -5.51
N LYS A 45 -2.42 -13.29 -6.76
CA LYS A 45 -2.67 -14.69 -7.07
C LYS A 45 -1.56 -15.56 -6.45
N SER A 46 -1.98 -16.55 -5.68
CA SER A 46 -1.10 -17.55 -5.08
C SER A 46 -1.50 -18.95 -5.55
N SER A 47 -0.53 -19.84 -5.68
CA SER A 47 -0.73 -21.21 -6.16
C SER A 47 -1.45 -22.10 -5.14
N GLU A 48 -1.52 -21.71 -3.86
CA GLU A 48 -1.96 -22.59 -2.75
C GLU A 48 -3.37 -22.29 -2.17
N ARG A 49 -4.29 -21.74 -2.99
CA ARG A 49 -5.78 -21.69 -2.79
C ARG A 49 -6.42 -20.48 -2.09
N SER A 50 -5.68 -19.50 -1.57
CA SER A 50 -6.27 -18.22 -1.13
C SER A 50 -5.47 -17.06 -1.70
N ALA A 51 -6.14 -16.04 -2.22
CA ALA A 51 -5.48 -14.80 -2.63
C ALA A 51 -4.75 -14.19 -1.43
N GLU A 52 -3.53 -13.73 -1.68
CA GLU A 52 -2.70 -13.05 -0.69
C GLU A 52 -3.01 -11.55 -0.78
N LEU A 53 -3.33 -10.93 0.35
CA LEU A 53 -3.95 -9.60 0.37
C LEU A 53 -3.00 -8.53 0.91
N PHE A 54 -3.05 -7.35 0.31
CA PHE A 54 -2.56 -6.13 0.94
C PHE A 54 -3.51 -4.97 0.69
N GLY A 55 -3.55 -4.03 1.62
CA GLY A 55 -4.35 -2.81 1.50
C GLY A 55 -3.51 -1.66 0.96
N VAL A 56 -4.17 -0.72 0.27
CA VAL A 56 -3.55 0.51 -0.18
C VAL A 56 -4.43 1.70 0.19
N VAL A 57 -3.81 2.70 0.82
CA VAL A 57 -4.38 4.04 0.95
C VAL A 57 -3.86 4.90 -0.20
N VAL A 58 -4.73 5.57 -0.93
CA VAL A 58 -4.39 6.40 -2.09
C VAL A 58 -4.52 7.87 -1.72
N LYS A 59 -3.52 8.67 -2.10
CA LYS A 59 -3.53 10.13 -1.98
C LYS A 59 -3.11 10.76 -3.30
N GLY A 60 -3.71 11.90 -3.64
CA GLY A 60 -3.36 12.65 -4.83
C GLY A 60 -3.46 14.15 -4.58
N ASP A 61 -2.48 14.90 -5.08
CA ASP A 61 -2.47 16.36 -5.05
C ASP A 61 -1.67 16.91 -6.25
N ILE A 62 -1.88 18.17 -6.62
CA ILE A 62 -1.05 18.89 -7.61
C ILE A 62 0.21 19.49 -6.98
N GLU A 63 0.24 19.66 -5.66
CA GLU A 63 1.38 20.21 -4.92
C GLU A 63 1.91 19.19 -3.91
N VAL A 64 2.19 17.96 -4.37
CA VAL A 64 2.58 16.81 -3.53
C VAL A 64 3.71 17.12 -2.54
N GLU A 65 4.75 17.84 -2.95
CA GLU A 65 5.87 18.23 -2.08
C GLU A 65 5.49 19.24 -0.99
N LYS A 66 4.39 19.98 -1.19
CA LYS A 66 3.87 20.91 -0.19
C LYS A 66 2.85 20.24 0.71
N THR A 67 2.14 19.20 0.26
CA THR A 67 0.99 18.67 1.01
C THR A 67 1.19 17.24 1.51
N LEU A 68 1.79 16.35 0.72
CA LEU A 68 1.83 14.91 0.99
C LEU A 68 3.23 14.37 1.29
N LEU A 69 4.26 14.85 0.58
CA LEU A 69 5.65 14.40 0.71
C LEU A 69 6.56 15.51 1.23
N SER A 70 7.57 15.17 2.03
CA SER A 70 8.82 15.92 2.09
C SER A 70 9.72 15.37 0.99
N ASP A 71 10.35 16.25 0.19
CA ASP A 71 11.43 15.93 -0.76
C ASP A 71 11.23 14.73 -1.72
N ARG A 72 9.97 14.39 -2.05
CA ARG A 72 9.56 13.23 -2.88
C ARG A 72 10.03 11.85 -2.36
N SER A 73 10.73 11.77 -1.23
CA SER A 73 11.25 10.51 -0.70
C SER A 73 10.55 10.05 0.58
N ARG A 74 9.73 10.91 1.19
CA ARG A 74 9.11 10.60 2.49
C ARG A 74 7.75 11.27 2.66
N VAL A 75 6.80 10.57 3.27
CA VAL A 75 5.49 11.14 3.62
C VAL A 75 5.64 12.17 4.75
N ARG A 76 4.99 13.35 4.58
CA ARG A 76 5.00 14.39 5.62
C ARG A 76 4.45 13.86 6.94
N ALA A 77 5.01 14.31 8.06
CA ALA A 77 4.71 13.78 9.39
C ALA A 77 3.20 13.83 9.77
N THR A 78 2.49 14.89 9.38
CA THR A 78 1.05 15.04 9.61
C THR A 78 0.25 13.97 8.87
N VAL A 79 0.56 13.75 7.59
CA VAL A 79 -0.05 12.71 6.74
C VAL A 79 0.31 11.33 7.25
N ALA A 80 1.59 11.08 7.57
CA ALA A 80 2.05 9.80 8.11
C ALA A 80 1.36 9.45 9.44
N THR A 81 1.09 10.44 10.29
CA THR A 81 0.37 10.23 11.56
C THR A 81 -1.08 9.85 11.34
N ALA A 82 -1.76 10.51 10.39
CA ALA A 82 -3.13 10.15 10.01
C ALA A 82 -3.20 8.72 9.43
N LEU A 83 -2.27 8.38 8.52
CA LEU A 83 -2.17 7.05 7.92
C LEU A 83 -1.94 5.96 8.98
N ARG A 84 -1.01 6.19 9.92
CA ARG A 84 -0.72 5.22 10.99
C ARG A 84 -1.95 4.96 11.87
N LYS A 85 -2.69 6.01 12.24
CA LYS A 85 -3.92 5.89 13.03
C LYS A 85 -5.00 5.12 12.25
N GLN A 86 -5.11 5.40 10.95
CA GLN A 86 -6.08 4.77 10.07
C GLN A 86 -5.89 3.24 9.96
N VAL A 87 -4.67 2.75 10.10
CA VAL A 87 -4.32 1.33 9.88
C VAL A 87 -3.91 0.58 11.15
N GLU A 88 -4.05 1.18 12.33
CA GLU A 88 -3.47 0.68 13.59
C GLU A 88 -3.97 -0.72 14.00
N HIS A 89 -5.16 -1.11 13.54
CA HIS A 89 -5.79 -2.40 13.83
C HIS A 89 -5.73 -3.39 12.67
N ALA A 90 -5.03 -3.06 11.59
CA ALA A 90 -4.93 -3.95 10.44
C ALA A 90 -4.10 -5.21 10.75
N THR A 91 -4.52 -6.32 10.16
CA THR A 91 -3.90 -7.65 10.37
C THR A 91 -3.19 -8.20 9.13
N PHE A 92 -3.03 -7.35 8.12
CA PHE A 92 -2.37 -7.63 6.84
C PHE A 92 -1.57 -6.42 6.37
N PRO A 93 -0.64 -6.57 5.40
CA PRO A 93 0.20 -5.48 4.91
C PRO A 93 -0.62 -4.30 4.38
N ILE A 94 -0.18 -3.07 4.68
CA ILE A 94 -0.81 -1.86 4.13
C ILE A 94 0.24 -0.90 3.61
N GLY A 95 0.12 -0.52 2.35
CA GLY A 95 0.91 0.51 1.68
C GLY A 95 0.15 1.81 1.50
N VAL A 96 0.88 2.85 1.12
CA VAL A 96 0.34 4.11 0.63
C VAL A 96 0.82 4.35 -0.80
N LEU A 97 -0.09 4.76 -1.67
CA LEU A 97 0.20 5.27 -3.00
C LEU A 97 -0.06 6.77 -3.03
N ILE A 98 0.92 7.55 -3.46
CA ILE A 98 0.84 9.00 -3.55
C ILE A 98 1.07 9.39 -5.00
N PHE A 99 0.18 10.18 -5.58
CA PHE A 99 0.30 10.62 -6.97
C PHE A 99 0.39 12.14 -7.09
N ASP A 100 1.31 12.62 -7.92
CA ASP A 100 1.35 14.00 -8.41
C ASP A 100 0.36 14.15 -9.57
N MET A 101 -0.75 14.84 -9.33
CA MET A 101 -1.84 15.02 -10.31
C MET A 101 -1.45 15.92 -11.50
N ARG A 102 -0.29 16.58 -11.44
CA ARG A 102 0.25 17.37 -12.55
C ARG A 102 1.05 16.51 -13.53
N THR A 103 1.80 15.52 -13.02
CA THR A 103 2.72 14.70 -13.81
C THR A 103 2.28 13.23 -13.94
N ASP A 104 1.26 12.83 -13.20
CA ASP A 104 0.80 11.45 -13.01
C ASP A 104 1.85 10.49 -12.42
N GLU A 105 2.93 11.05 -11.85
CA GLU A 105 3.97 10.28 -11.17
C GLU A 105 3.44 9.70 -9.86
N GLY A 106 3.61 8.39 -9.69
CA GLY A 106 3.23 7.66 -8.47
C GLY A 106 4.42 7.38 -7.58
N TYR A 107 4.16 7.29 -6.27
CA TYR A 107 5.12 6.92 -5.24
C TYR A 107 4.50 5.88 -4.31
N PHE A 108 5.26 4.86 -3.94
CA PHE A 108 4.83 3.82 -3.02
C PHE A 108 5.69 3.77 -1.77
N GLY A 109 5.05 3.56 -0.62
CA GLY A 109 5.72 3.21 0.63
C GLY A 109 4.85 2.34 1.53
N TRP A 110 5.48 1.61 2.44
CA TRP A 110 4.77 0.78 3.42
C TRP A 110 4.33 1.62 4.63
N VAL A 111 3.06 1.55 5.01
CA VAL A 111 2.57 2.07 6.30
C VAL A 111 2.70 0.98 7.36
N LEU A 112 2.23 -0.22 7.02
CA LEU A 112 2.32 -1.44 7.82
C LEU A 112 3.06 -2.49 6.99
N GLN A 113 4.37 -2.59 7.22
CA GLN A 113 5.28 -3.35 6.38
C GLN A 113 5.28 -4.86 6.73
N PRO A 114 5.19 -5.75 5.73
CA PRO A 114 5.44 -7.17 5.94
C PRO A 114 6.92 -7.41 6.27
N ARG A 115 7.18 -8.17 7.34
CA ARG A 115 8.54 -8.60 7.71
C ARG A 115 8.62 -10.12 7.75
N VAL A 116 9.62 -10.64 7.05
CA VAL A 116 10.03 -12.04 7.08
C VAL A 116 11.41 -12.09 7.72
N ALA A 117 11.46 -12.06 9.06
CA ALA A 117 12.72 -11.98 9.79
C ALA A 117 13.19 -13.37 10.25
N GLY A 118 13.94 -14.10 9.42
CA GLY A 118 14.72 -15.27 9.83
C GLY A 118 14.02 -16.23 10.83
N SER A 119 14.66 -16.48 11.99
CA SER A 119 14.14 -17.34 13.07
C SER A 119 12.98 -16.74 13.87
N VAL A 120 12.59 -15.49 13.59
CA VAL A 120 11.46 -14.80 14.21
C VAL A 120 10.24 -14.96 13.33
N SER A 121 9.09 -15.07 13.98
CA SER A 121 7.82 -15.25 13.27
C SER A 121 7.53 -14.11 12.29
N PRO A 122 6.95 -14.40 11.12
CA PRO A 122 6.53 -13.36 10.19
C PRO A 122 5.57 -12.39 10.89
N GLY A 123 5.82 -11.10 10.72
CA GLY A 123 5.14 -10.04 11.45
C GLY A 123 4.85 -8.84 10.58
N LEU A 124 4.13 -7.88 11.14
CA LEU A 124 3.85 -6.60 10.52
C LEU A 124 4.51 -5.51 11.36
N THR A 125 5.17 -4.56 10.71
CA THR A 125 5.83 -3.43 11.38
C THR A 125 5.22 -2.12 10.94
N LEU A 126 4.54 -1.44 11.87
CA LEU A 126 4.05 -0.09 11.66
C LEU A 126 5.25 0.86 11.52
N GLN A 127 5.36 1.55 10.39
CA GLN A 127 6.51 2.40 10.11
C GLN A 127 6.41 3.73 10.86
N SER A 128 7.44 4.07 11.64
CA SER A 128 7.51 5.37 12.33
C SER A 128 7.62 6.54 11.34
N SER A 129 8.44 6.35 10.30
CA SER A 129 8.53 7.18 9.09
C SER A 129 8.19 6.36 7.85
N ILE A 130 7.36 6.90 6.97
CA ILE A 130 6.98 6.24 5.71
C ILE A 130 7.85 6.83 4.61
N ASP A 131 8.92 6.13 4.29
CA ASP A 131 9.73 6.43 3.11
C ASP A 131 8.99 5.90 1.87
N VAL A 132 9.06 6.67 0.79
CA VAL A 132 8.44 6.34 -0.49
C VAL A 132 9.48 6.35 -1.60
N ALA A 133 9.25 5.50 -2.60
CA ALA A 133 10.02 5.50 -3.84
C ALA A 133 9.07 5.63 -5.03
N ALA A 134 9.61 6.03 -6.18
CA ALA A 134 8.84 6.06 -7.43
C ALA A 134 8.17 4.70 -7.69
N LEU A 135 6.94 4.76 -8.19
CA LEU A 135 6.18 3.60 -8.59
C LEU A 135 6.46 3.26 -10.05
N ASP A 136 7.26 2.23 -10.25
CA ASP A 136 7.55 1.61 -11.53
C ASP A 136 7.28 0.09 -11.47
N GLU A 137 7.52 -0.61 -12.59
CA GLU A 137 7.30 -2.06 -12.69
C GLU A 137 8.17 -2.84 -11.70
N GLU A 138 9.45 -2.47 -11.57
CA GLU A 138 10.38 -3.10 -10.61
C GLU A 138 9.91 -2.92 -9.16
N ARG A 139 9.42 -1.73 -8.80
CA ARG A 139 8.84 -1.47 -7.49
C ARG A 139 7.61 -2.32 -7.25
N LEU A 140 6.74 -2.46 -8.24
CA LEU A 140 5.53 -3.28 -8.13
C LEU A 140 5.87 -4.76 -7.94
N GLU A 141 6.85 -5.29 -8.67
CA GLU A 141 7.38 -6.65 -8.47
C GLU A 141 7.89 -6.84 -7.03
N HIS A 142 8.66 -5.89 -6.50
CA HIS A 142 9.13 -5.95 -5.11
C HIS A 142 7.99 -5.93 -4.09
N VAL A 143 6.96 -5.10 -4.31
CA VAL A 143 5.78 -5.05 -3.42
C VAL A 143 5.05 -6.38 -3.41
N VAL A 144 4.85 -6.98 -4.58
CA VAL A 144 4.22 -8.30 -4.72
C VAL A 144 5.05 -9.37 -4.03
N ALA A 145 6.37 -9.38 -4.25
CA ALA A 145 7.29 -10.33 -3.64
C ALA A 145 7.32 -10.23 -2.11
N ASP A 146 7.30 -9.01 -1.55
CA ASP A 146 7.24 -8.75 -0.11
C ASP A 146 5.98 -9.38 0.52
N VAL A 147 4.82 -9.19 -0.13
CA VAL A 147 3.54 -9.75 0.32
C VAL A 147 3.58 -11.28 0.24
N GLN A 148 4.04 -11.84 -0.87
CA GLN A 148 4.15 -13.28 -1.07
C GLN A 148 5.08 -13.95 -0.06
N ALA A 149 6.26 -13.36 0.17
CA ALA A 149 7.21 -13.87 1.14
C ALA A 149 6.59 -13.94 2.55
N TRP A 150 5.81 -12.93 2.92
CA TRP A 150 5.15 -12.87 4.22
C TRP A 150 4.04 -13.90 4.40
N TYR A 151 3.16 -14.06 3.42
CA TYR A 151 2.11 -15.09 3.46
C TYR A 151 2.70 -16.51 3.47
N ASN A 152 3.70 -16.77 2.64
CA ASN A 152 4.42 -18.05 2.62
C ASN A 152 5.05 -18.38 3.97
N ALA A 153 5.70 -17.40 4.61
CA ALA A 153 6.26 -17.58 5.94
C ALA A 153 5.17 -17.88 7.00
N ARG A 154 4.02 -17.19 6.94
CA ARG A 154 2.89 -17.44 7.86
C ARG A 154 2.33 -18.85 7.69
N LEU A 155 2.20 -19.31 6.45
CA LEU A 155 1.71 -20.65 6.13
C LEU A 155 2.65 -21.74 6.63
N ARG A 156 3.97 -21.59 6.40
CA ARG A 156 5.00 -22.51 6.91
C ARG A 156 4.94 -22.63 8.43
N ARG A 157 4.81 -21.49 9.15
CA ARG A 157 4.68 -21.49 10.61
C ARG A 157 3.42 -22.22 11.08
N ARG A 158 2.27 -21.97 10.43
CA ARG A 158 1.00 -22.64 10.79
C ARG A 158 1.10 -24.17 10.63
N ARG A 159 1.78 -24.64 9.58
CA ARG A 159 2.03 -26.08 9.36
C ARG A 159 3.00 -26.69 10.38
N ALA A 160 3.93 -25.92 10.94
CA ALA A 160 4.88 -26.41 11.94
C ALA A 160 4.31 -26.46 13.37
N LEU A 161 3.17 -25.80 13.63
CA LEU A 161 2.52 -25.71 14.94
C LEU A 161 1.28 -26.62 15.07
N GLY A 162 0.87 -27.29 14.00
CA GLY A 162 -0.26 -28.23 13.97
C GLY A 162 0.23 -29.64 13.73
#